data_AF-A0A9E3SU19-F1
#
_entry.id   AF-A0A9E3SU19-F1
#
_cell.length_a   1.000
_cell.length_b   1.000
_cell.length_c   1.000
_cell.angle_alpha   90.00
_cell.angle_beta   90.00
_cell.angle_gamma   90.00
#
_symmetry.space_group_name_H-M   'P 1'
#
loop_
_entity.id
_entity.type
_entity.pdbx_description
1 polymer ?
#
loop_
_entity_poly.entity_id
_entity_poly.type
_entity_poly.pdbx_seq_one_letter_code
_entity_poly.pdbx_strand_id
1 'polypeptide(L)'
;MLDQANRTFICSVVFIDLVGYSKKPVAEQIRLKTSLTNNLSEAIKDIPVNDRIILDTGDGAALSFLGDPEDALFTTLSLREAMVRENQTATQIEEGGDDAVRMGINLGPVKLVKDINGHPNIIGDGINVAQRIMSFARPGQIVVSRSYYDVVSNLASEYAKLFTYEGSRTDKHVREHEIYVVGHNEGALKKAKDSMKDRAATTSTNVKRTASATGPVGSATVTLTIPNFAQDKKKLTVVAGVLAGVVAVLGYLVVTKKGEAPPAVAALTAPDTPQSTT
;
A
#
# COMPACT_ATOMS: atom_id res chain seq x y z
N MET A 1 -0.85 21.27 -19.74
CA MET A 1 -0.93 20.10 -18.82
C MET A 1 -2.39 19.73 -18.70
N LEU A 2 -2.82 18.65 -19.34
CA LEU A 2 -4.20 18.19 -19.21
C LEU A 2 -4.43 17.72 -17.77
N ASP A 3 -5.54 18.17 -17.20
CA ASP A 3 -6.02 17.90 -15.85
C ASP A 3 -6.22 16.38 -15.66
N GLN A 4 -5.15 15.72 -15.21
CA GLN A 4 -5.09 14.26 -15.02
C GLN A 4 -6.03 13.80 -13.90
N ALA A 5 -6.56 14.73 -13.10
CA ALA A 5 -7.50 14.50 -12.00
C ALA A 5 -8.87 13.94 -12.45
N ASN A 6 -9.22 14.06 -13.74
CA ASN A 6 -10.51 13.60 -14.25
C ASN A 6 -10.43 12.34 -15.14
N ARG A 7 -9.23 11.83 -15.42
CA ARG A 7 -9.05 10.64 -16.25
C ARG A 7 -9.42 9.38 -15.47
N THR A 8 -10.18 8.49 -16.11
CA THR A 8 -10.42 7.14 -15.61
C THR A 8 -9.25 6.24 -15.97
N PHE A 9 -8.78 5.48 -14.99
CA PHE A 9 -7.76 4.45 -15.13
C PHE A 9 -8.39 3.10 -14.84
N ILE A 10 -7.93 2.05 -15.54
CA ILE A 10 -8.23 0.68 -15.15
C ILE A 10 -7.01 0.19 -14.38
N CYS A 11 -7.21 -0.12 -13.09
CA CYS A 11 -6.11 -0.48 -12.19
C CYS A 11 -6.36 -1.82 -11.54
N SER A 12 -5.28 -2.50 -11.18
CA SER A 12 -5.34 -3.65 -10.28
C SER A 12 -5.34 -3.13 -8.86
N VAL A 13 -6.45 -3.31 -8.15
CA VAL A 13 -6.63 -2.85 -6.78
C VAL A 13 -6.63 -4.04 -5.84
N VAL A 14 -5.71 -4.00 -4.88
CA VAL A 14 -5.59 -4.96 -3.79
C VAL A 14 -6.16 -4.34 -2.53
N PHE A 15 -7.02 -5.07 -1.83
CA PHE A 15 -7.41 -4.77 -0.45
C PHE A 15 -6.85 -5.84 0.48
N ILE A 16 -6.30 -5.39 1.60
CA ILE A 16 -5.70 -6.21 2.64
C ILE A 16 -6.34 -5.83 3.97
N ASP A 17 -6.69 -6.83 4.77
CA ASP A 17 -7.31 -6.64 6.08
C ASP A 17 -6.74 -7.62 7.10
N LEU A 18 -6.42 -7.12 8.30
CA LEU A 18 -6.00 -7.94 9.44
C LEU A 18 -7.24 -8.52 10.12
N VAL A 19 -7.39 -9.84 10.07
CA VAL A 19 -8.51 -10.53 10.70
C VAL A 19 -8.48 -10.26 12.21
N GLY A 20 -9.63 -10.00 12.84
CA GLY A 20 -9.71 -9.86 14.30
C GLY A 20 -8.97 -8.65 14.91
N TYR A 21 -8.33 -7.78 14.11
CA TYR A 21 -7.48 -6.68 14.58
C TYR A 21 -8.11 -5.83 15.69
N SER A 22 -9.34 -5.37 15.48
CA SER A 22 -10.02 -4.47 16.43
C SER A 22 -10.37 -5.12 17.77
N LYS A 23 -10.36 -6.45 17.86
CA LYS A 23 -10.64 -7.19 19.11
C LYS A 23 -9.41 -7.33 20.01
N LYS A 24 -8.22 -7.06 19.47
CA LYS A 24 -6.93 -7.27 20.15
C LYS A 24 -6.53 -6.05 20.99
N PRO A 25 -5.73 -6.23 22.06
CA PRO A 25 -5.16 -5.12 22.83
C PRO A 25 -4.29 -4.19 21.95
N VAL A 26 -4.19 -2.91 22.34
CA VAL A 26 -3.45 -1.89 21.58
C VAL A 26 -1.99 -2.28 21.31
N ALA A 27 -1.31 -2.90 22.27
CA ALA A 27 0.06 -3.37 22.09
C ALA A 27 0.18 -4.40 20.96
N GLU A 28 -0.81 -5.28 20.84
CA GLU A 28 -0.85 -6.30 19.79
C GLU A 28 -1.28 -5.72 18.44
N GLN A 29 -2.22 -4.78 18.44
CA GLN A 29 -2.56 -3.99 17.25
C GLN A 29 -1.33 -3.30 16.65
N ILE A 30 -0.50 -2.66 17.50
CA ILE A 30 0.75 -2.03 17.06
C ILE A 30 1.70 -3.07 16.43
N ARG A 31 1.85 -4.25 17.05
CA ARG A 31 2.69 -5.34 16.53
C ARG A 31 2.22 -5.79 15.15
N LEU A 32 0.93 -6.10 15.01
CA LEU A 32 0.34 -6.58 13.76
C LEU A 32 0.43 -5.54 12.66
N LYS A 33 0.12 -4.28 12.96
CA LYS A 33 0.23 -3.18 12.00
C LYS A 33 1.67 -2.98 11.54
N THR A 34 2.63 -3.02 12.46
CA THR A 34 4.05 -2.86 12.14
C THR A 34 4.55 -4.00 11.26
N SER A 35 4.18 -5.25 11.58
CA SER A 35 4.49 -6.41 10.72
C SER A 35 3.90 -6.23 9.32
N LEU A 36 2.61 -5.89 9.21
CA LEU A 36 1.95 -5.66 7.93
C LEU A 36 2.66 -4.58 7.11
N THR A 37 2.98 -3.43 7.72
CA THR A 37 3.67 -2.34 7.03
C THR A 37 5.06 -2.74 6.55
N ASN A 38 5.84 -3.45 7.36
CA ASN A 38 7.18 -3.91 6.99
C ASN A 38 7.13 -4.92 5.83
N ASN A 39 6.25 -5.92 5.96
CA ASN A 39 6.09 -6.95 4.93
C ASN A 39 5.53 -6.37 3.63
N LEU A 40 4.60 -5.42 3.72
CA LEU A 40 4.08 -4.73 2.56
C LEU A 40 5.16 -3.87 1.90
N SER A 41 5.95 -3.12 2.67
CA SER A 41 7.06 -2.30 2.15
C SER A 41 8.09 -3.15 1.40
N GLU A 42 8.42 -4.33 1.92
CA GLU A 42 9.33 -5.26 1.27
C GLU A 42 8.71 -5.85 -0.01
N ALA A 43 7.44 -6.25 0.04
CA ALA A 43 6.74 -6.86 -1.09
C ALA A 43 6.61 -5.92 -2.30
N ILE A 44 6.56 -4.61 -2.06
CA ILE A 44 6.43 -3.61 -3.11
C ILE A 44 7.75 -2.94 -3.49
N LYS A 45 8.88 -3.21 -2.84
CA LYS A 45 10.11 -2.40 -2.96
C LYS A 45 10.58 -2.13 -4.41
N ASP A 46 10.35 -3.08 -5.32
CA ASP A 46 10.80 -3.01 -6.72
C ASP A 46 9.78 -2.33 -7.65
N ILE A 47 8.60 -1.95 -7.14
CA ILE A 47 7.54 -1.29 -7.88
C ILE A 47 7.72 0.24 -7.79
N PRO A 48 7.78 0.98 -8.90
CA PRO A 48 7.95 2.43 -8.87
C PRO A 48 6.86 3.14 -8.07
N VAL A 49 7.23 4.16 -7.29
CA VAL A 49 6.30 4.95 -6.47
C VAL A 49 5.22 5.62 -7.33
N ASN A 50 5.53 5.99 -8.57
CA ASN A 50 4.58 6.62 -9.49
C ASN A 50 3.57 5.63 -10.10
N ASP A 51 3.85 4.33 -10.02
CA ASP A 51 3.01 3.28 -10.61
C ASP A 51 2.10 2.61 -9.58
N ARG A 52 2.12 3.13 -8.34
CA ARG A 52 1.30 2.63 -7.25
C ARG A 52 0.72 3.75 -6.39
N ILE A 53 -0.46 3.51 -5.85
CA ILE A 53 -1.07 4.33 -4.80
C ILE A 53 -1.35 3.41 -3.62
N ILE A 54 -0.97 3.84 -2.42
CA ILE A 54 -1.13 3.08 -1.18
C ILE A 54 -2.00 3.90 -0.25
N LEU A 55 -3.06 3.29 0.25
CA LEU A 55 -4.01 3.87 1.18
C LEU A 55 -4.01 3.05 2.46
N ASP A 56 -3.79 3.72 3.59
CA ASP A 56 -3.94 3.10 4.89
C ASP A 56 -5.43 3.07 5.27
N THR A 57 -5.93 1.90 5.67
CA THR A 57 -7.33 1.71 6.12
C THR A 57 -7.46 1.60 7.63
N GLY A 58 -6.36 1.73 8.37
CA GLY A 58 -6.28 1.53 9.82
C GLY A 58 -5.83 0.11 10.15
N ASP A 59 -6.72 -0.86 9.98
CA ASP A 59 -6.52 -2.30 10.22
C ASP A 59 -5.96 -3.06 9.00
N GLY A 60 -5.67 -2.36 7.92
CA GLY A 60 -5.25 -2.96 6.67
C GLY A 60 -4.55 -1.98 5.74
N ALA A 61 -4.65 -2.24 4.44
CA ALA A 61 -4.18 -1.36 3.40
C ALA A 61 -4.95 -1.62 2.08
N ALA A 62 -5.08 -0.58 1.26
CA ALA A 62 -5.46 -0.73 -0.13
C ALA A 62 -4.33 -0.26 -1.04
N LEU A 63 -4.02 -1.03 -2.06
CA LEU A 63 -3.00 -0.72 -3.06
C LEU A 63 -3.64 -0.68 -4.43
N SER A 64 -3.30 0.31 -5.23
CA SER A 64 -3.72 0.39 -6.62
C SER A 64 -2.49 0.47 -7.51
N PHE A 65 -2.33 -0.54 -8.36
CA PHE A 65 -1.27 -0.60 -9.36
C PHE A 65 -1.78 -0.01 -10.68
N LEU A 66 -1.11 1.04 -11.14
CA LEU A 66 -1.42 1.79 -12.36
C LEU A 66 -0.79 1.16 -13.60
N GLY A 67 0.17 0.25 -13.41
CA GLY A 67 0.89 -0.47 -14.44
C GLY A 67 0.46 -1.93 -14.56
N ASP A 68 1.38 -2.84 -14.25
CA ASP A 68 1.22 -4.26 -14.52
C ASP A 68 0.25 -4.94 -13.54
N PRO A 69 -0.73 -5.74 -14.01
CA PRO A 69 -1.62 -6.48 -13.11
C PRO A 69 -0.89 -7.57 -12.32
N GLU A 70 0.26 -8.05 -12.82
CA GLU A 70 1.12 -9.01 -12.13
C GLU A 70 1.66 -8.47 -10.80
N ASP A 71 1.91 -7.17 -10.70
CA ASP A 71 2.39 -6.53 -9.48
C ASP A 71 1.45 -6.80 -8.29
N ALA A 72 0.14 -6.79 -8.54
CA ALA A 72 -0.86 -7.14 -7.54
C ALA A 72 -0.78 -8.62 -7.12
N LEU A 73 -0.60 -9.52 -8.08
CA LEU A 73 -0.47 -10.95 -7.81
C LEU A 73 0.79 -11.23 -6.97
N PHE A 74 1.93 -10.71 -7.39
CA PHE A 74 3.20 -10.96 -6.72
C PHE A 74 3.32 -10.28 -5.37
N THR A 75 2.78 -9.06 -5.22
CA THR A 75 2.73 -8.37 -3.92
C THR A 75 1.94 -9.21 -2.92
N THR A 76 0.76 -9.68 -3.30
CA THR A 76 -0.13 -10.43 -2.40
C THR A 76 0.41 -11.83 -2.09
N LEU A 77 1.07 -12.50 -3.05
CA LEU A 77 1.78 -13.75 -2.82
C LEU A 77 2.95 -13.58 -1.85
N SER A 78 3.77 -12.54 -2.05
CA SER A 78 4.91 -12.24 -1.18
C SER A 78 4.45 -11.93 0.25
N LEU A 79 3.37 -11.18 0.40
CA LEU A 79 2.79 -10.88 1.70
C LEU A 79 2.27 -12.14 2.40
N ARG A 80 1.55 -13.01 1.68
CA ARG A 80 1.10 -14.30 2.22
C ARG A 80 2.27 -15.17 2.69
N GLU A 81 3.34 -15.27 1.90
CA GLU A 81 4.54 -16.04 2.28
C GLU A 81 5.23 -15.46 3.52
N ALA A 82 5.34 -14.12 3.62
CA ALA A 82 5.91 -13.46 4.78
C ALA A 82 5.11 -13.76 6.05
N MET A 83 3.78 -13.68 5.96
CA MET A 83 2.88 -13.96 7.09
C MET A 83 2.94 -15.43 7.53
N VAL A 84 3.02 -16.37 6.58
CA VAL A 84 3.22 -17.80 6.92
C VAL A 84 4.55 -18.01 7.63
N ARG A 85 5.63 -17.34 7.19
CA ARG A 85 6.95 -17.46 7.83
C ARG A 85 6.94 -16.91 9.26
N GLU A 86 6.32 -15.76 9.49
CA GLU A 86 6.20 -15.17 10.83
C GLU A 86 5.43 -16.09 11.78
N ASN A 87 4.30 -16.65 11.32
CA ASN A 87 3.49 -17.57 12.11
C ASN A 87 4.21 -18.88 12.42
N GLN A 88 5.10 -19.36 11.54
CA GLN A 88 5.94 -20.54 11.81
C GLN A 88 7.03 -20.26 12.85
N THR A 89 7.57 -19.03 12.88
CA THR A 89 8.59 -18.63 13.86
C THR A 89 8.01 -18.30 15.24
N ALA A 90 6.75 -17.91 15.31
CA ALA A 90 6.04 -17.66 16.55
C ALA A 90 5.63 -18.99 17.20
N THR A 91 6.51 -19.60 18.00
CA THR A 91 6.24 -20.82 18.79
C THR A 91 5.28 -20.57 19.97
N GLN A 92 4.27 -19.72 19.80
CA GLN A 92 3.27 -19.42 20.83
C GLN A 92 1.86 -19.64 20.28
N ILE A 93 1.32 -20.75 20.76
CA ILE A 93 -0.08 -21.12 20.95
C ILE A 93 -0.98 -19.89 21.06
N GLU A 94 -1.78 -19.62 20.03
CA GLU A 94 -3.24 -19.52 20.14
C GLU A 94 -3.83 -20.10 18.85
N GLU A 95 -4.70 -21.11 18.97
CA GLU A 95 -5.33 -21.85 17.87
C GLU A 95 -6.37 -21.02 17.08
N GLY A 96 -6.26 -19.70 17.06
CA GLY A 96 -7.09 -18.81 16.28
C GLY A 96 -6.30 -18.27 15.10
N GLY A 97 -6.76 -18.48 13.88
CA GLY A 97 -6.26 -17.79 12.67
C GLY A 97 -6.51 -16.28 12.65
N ASP A 98 -6.51 -15.64 13.82
CA ASP A 98 -6.86 -14.24 14.10
C ASP A 98 -5.68 -13.28 13.90
N ASP A 99 -4.48 -13.78 13.57
CA ASP A 99 -3.33 -12.95 13.15
C ASP A 99 -3.14 -12.96 11.62
N ALA A 100 -4.00 -13.66 10.89
CA ALA A 100 -3.88 -13.79 9.46
C ALA A 100 -4.41 -12.53 8.73
N VAL A 101 -3.79 -12.23 7.60
CA VAL A 101 -4.34 -11.29 6.62
C VAL A 101 -5.31 -11.99 5.69
N ARG A 102 -6.36 -11.31 5.28
CA ARG A 102 -7.17 -11.69 4.12
C ARG A 102 -7.01 -10.66 3.02
N MET A 103 -7.01 -11.11 1.77
CA MET A 103 -6.71 -10.25 0.63
C MET A 103 -7.73 -10.43 -0.50
N GLY A 104 -8.06 -9.33 -1.16
CA GLY A 104 -8.90 -9.29 -2.35
C GLY A 104 -8.23 -8.51 -3.47
N ILE A 105 -8.30 -9.02 -4.70
CA ILE A 105 -7.80 -8.30 -5.89
C ILE A 105 -8.94 -8.09 -6.88
N ASN A 106 -9.06 -6.86 -7.37
CA ASN A 106 -9.99 -6.53 -8.45
C ASN A 106 -9.29 -5.73 -9.54
N LEU A 107 -9.65 -5.99 -10.79
CA LEU A 107 -9.31 -5.12 -11.90
C LEU A 107 -10.54 -4.28 -12.26
N GLY A 108 -10.43 -2.96 -12.18
CA GLY A 108 -11.58 -2.10 -12.45
C GLY A 108 -11.27 -0.62 -12.57
N PRO A 109 -12.29 0.18 -12.92
CA PRO A 109 -12.14 1.62 -13.13
C PRO A 109 -11.96 2.38 -11.82
N VAL A 110 -10.95 3.23 -11.77
CA VAL A 110 -10.67 4.17 -10.69
C VAL A 110 -10.38 5.57 -11.25
N LYS A 111 -10.60 6.59 -10.43
CA LYS A 111 -10.19 7.96 -10.69
C LYS A 111 -9.13 8.37 -9.69
N LEU A 112 -8.10 9.05 -10.18
CA LEU A 112 -7.04 9.60 -9.34
C LEU A 112 -7.46 10.96 -8.83
N VAL A 113 -7.42 11.13 -7.52
CA VAL A 113 -7.74 12.38 -6.84
C VAL A 113 -6.63 12.72 -5.85
N LYS A 114 -6.72 13.90 -5.22
CA LYS A 114 -5.89 14.25 -4.08
C LYS A 114 -6.74 14.20 -2.82
N ASP A 115 -6.19 13.67 -1.74
CA ASP A 115 -6.83 13.71 -0.43
C ASP A 115 -6.78 15.13 0.18
N ILE A 116 -7.30 15.26 1.40
CA ILE A 116 -7.32 16.52 2.16
C ILE A 116 -5.91 17.07 2.47
N ASN A 117 -4.89 16.21 2.43
CA ASN A 117 -3.49 16.54 2.70
C ASN A 117 -2.69 16.75 1.39
N GLY A 118 -3.34 16.62 0.23
CA GLY A 118 -2.72 16.75 -1.08
C GLY A 118 -1.98 15.50 -1.58
N HIS A 119 -2.08 14.37 -0.87
CA HIS A 119 -1.48 13.10 -1.29
C HIS A 119 -2.32 12.41 -2.38
N PRO A 120 -1.69 11.64 -3.28
CA PRO A 120 -2.41 10.85 -4.28
C PRO A 120 -3.38 9.86 -3.61
N ASN A 121 -4.61 9.83 -4.11
CA ASN A 121 -5.67 8.96 -3.63
C ASN A 121 -6.51 8.45 -4.83
N ILE A 122 -7.33 7.43 -4.61
CA ILE A 122 -8.21 6.87 -5.62
C ILE A 122 -9.65 6.75 -5.13
N ILE A 123 -10.58 6.92 -6.06
CA ILE A 123 -12.02 6.70 -5.85
C ILE A 123 -12.60 5.92 -7.03
N GLY A 124 -13.76 5.28 -6.84
CA GLY A 124 -14.52 4.66 -7.92
C GLY A 124 -14.93 3.22 -7.63
N ASP A 125 -15.54 2.58 -8.62
CA ASP A 125 -16.06 1.21 -8.49
C ASP A 125 -14.92 0.20 -8.28
N GLY A 126 -13.76 0.40 -8.92
CA GLY A 126 -12.62 -0.52 -8.84
C GLY A 126 -12.16 -0.78 -7.41
N ILE A 127 -12.03 0.28 -6.59
CA ILE A 127 -11.65 0.18 -5.18
C ILE A 127 -12.77 -0.38 -4.31
N ASN A 128 -14.02 0.03 -4.57
CA ASN A 128 -15.18 -0.48 -3.83
C ASN A 128 -15.37 -1.98 -4.02
N VAL A 129 -15.25 -2.47 -5.25
CA VAL A 129 -15.34 -3.89 -5.59
C VAL A 129 -14.16 -4.65 -4.99
N ALA A 130 -12.93 -4.14 -5.05
CA ALA A 130 -11.77 -4.79 -4.41
C ALA A 130 -12.01 -5.08 -2.92
N GLN A 131 -12.59 -4.12 -2.19
CA GLN A 131 -12.98 -4.31 -0.79
C GLN A 131 -14.04 -5.42 -0.63
N ARG A 132 -15.01 -5.53 -1.54
CA ARG A 132 -16.02 -6.61 -1.52
C ARG A 132 -15.42 -7.96 -1.81
N ILE A 133 -14.56 -8.04 -2.82
CA ILE A 133 -13.82 -9.26 -3.15
C ILE A 133 -13.00 -9.74 -1.95
N MET A 134 -12.29 -8.83 -1.27
CA MET A 134 -11.57 -9.14 -0.04
C MET A 134 -12.49 -9.66 1.06
N SER A 135 -13.70 -9.11 1.21
CA SER A 135 -14.64 -9.55 2.25
C SER A 135 -15.12 -11.00 2.11
N PHE A 136 -14.99 -11.59 0.91
CA PHE A 136 -15.29 -13.00 0.66
C PHE A 136 -14.13 -13.93 1.03
N ALA A 137 -12.93 -13.39 1.26
CA ALA A 137 -11.76 -14.16 1.62
C ALA A 137 -11.78 -14.61 3.08
N ARG A 138 -11.46 -15.90 3.28
CA ARG A 138 -11.14 -16.46 4.60
C ARG A 138 -9.78 -15.94 5.10
N PRO A 139 -9.49 -16.05 6.41
CA PRO A 139 -8.16 -15.72 6.94
C PRO A 139 -7.06 -16.46 6.18
N GLY A 140 -6.02 -15.74 5.74
CA GLY A 140 -4.89 -16.27 4.95
C GLY A 140 -5.18 -16.49 3.47
N GLN A 141 -6.42 -16.25 3.01
CA GLN A 141 -6.84 -16.46 1.64
C GLN A 141 -6.64 -15.21 0.78
N ILE A 142 -6.35 -15.43 -0.50
CA ILE A 142 -6.38 -14.41 -1.54
C ILE A 142 -7.50 -14.75 -2.49
N VAL A 143 -8.45 -13.82 -2.64
CA VAL A 143 -9.58 -13.95 -3.56
C VAL A 143 -9.45 -12.87 -4.65
N VAL A 144 -9.79 -13.21 -5.88
CA VAL A 144 -9.75 -12.28 -7.01
C VAL A 144 -11.08 -12.25 -7.75
N SER A 145 -11.41 -11.10 -8.32
CA SER A 145 -12.58 -10.95 -9.19
C SER A 145 -12.36 -11.65 -10.53
N ARG A 146 -13.46 -11.99 -11.21
CA ARG A 146 -13.44 -12.43 -12.61
C ARG A 146 -12.65 -11.50 -13.53
N SER A 147 -12.85 -10.18 -13.44
CA SER A 147 -12.16 -9.22 -14.32
C SER A 147 -10.64 -9.28 -14.17
N TYR A 148 -10.15 -9.49 -12.95
CA TYR A 148 -8.71 -9.67 -12.72
C TYR A 148 -8.22 -11.02 -13.23
N TYR A 149 -8.95 -12.10 -12.92
CA TYR A 149 -8.64 -13.45 -13.40
C TYR A 149 -8.53 -13.49 -14.93
N ASP A 150 -9.52 -12.97 -15.65
CA ASP A 150 -9.57 -13.02 -17.12
C ASP A 150 -8.35 -12.35 -17.76
N VAL A 151 -7.85 -11.26 -17.18
CA VAL A 151 -6.65 -10.60 -17.71
C VAL A 151 -5.40 -11.40 -17.38
N VAL A 152 -5.21 -11.78 -16.11
CA VAL A 152 -3.97 -12.41 -15.65
C VAL A 152 -3.81 -13.83 -16.18
N SER A 153 -4.89 -14.60 -16.31
CA SER A 153 -4.83 -15.96 -16.88
C SER A 153 -4.35 -15.98 -18.33
N ASN A 154 -4.53 -14.88 -19.06
CA ASN A 154 -4.09 -14.73 -20.45
C ASN A 154 -2.64 -14.25 -20.59
N LEU A 155 -2.00 -13.80 -19.50
CA LEU A 155 -0.58 -13.38 -19.54
C LEU A 155 0.37 -14.57 -19.57
N ALA A 156 0.08 -15.61 -18.77
CA ALA A 156 0.86 -16.84 -18.76
C ALA A 156 -0.01 -18.03 -18.34
N SER A 157 0.25 -19.18 -18.97
CA SER A 157 -0.47 -20.44 -18.68
C SER A 157 -0.28 -20.91 -17.24
N GLU A 158 0.84 -20.54 -16.63
CA GLU A 158 1.23 -20.81 -15.27
C GLU A 158 0.34 -20.07 -14.29
N TYR A 159 -0.05 -18.83 -14.59
CA TYR A 159 -0.90 -18.04 -13.71
C TYR A 159 -2.31 -18.61 -13.65
N ALA A 160 -2.85 -19.08 -14.78
CA ALA A 160 -4.15 -19.73 -14.81
C ALA A 160 -4.24 -20.91 -13.82
N LYS A 161 -3.13 -21.65 -13.61
CA LYS A 161 -3.05 -22.78 -12.66
C LYS A 161 -3.03 -22.36 -11.20
N LEU A 162 -2.82 -21.08 -10.91
CA LEU A 162 -2.88 -20.55 -9.55
C LEU A 162 -4.31 -20.28 -9.10
N PHE A 163 -5.26 -20.11 -10.03
CA PHE A 163 -6.62 -19.71 -9.71
C PHE A 163 -7.57 -20.92 -9.68
N THR A 164 -8.43 -20.97 -8.67
CA THR A 164 -9.51 -21.96 -8.56
C THR A 164 -10.83 -21.23 -8.43
N TYR A 165 -11.80 -21.53 -9.30
CA TYR A 165 -13.12 -20.92 -9.23
C TYR A 165 -13.86 -21.38 -7.96
N GLU A 166 -14.33 -20.43 -7.13
CA GLU A 166 -15.08 -20.71 -5.90
C GLU A 166 -16.59 -20.44 -6.04
N GLY A 167 -17.01 -19.91 -7.20
CA GLY A 167 -18.41 -19.62 -7.49
C GLY A 167 -18.71 -18.12 -7.44
N SER A 168 -19.98 -17.84 -7.22
CA SER A 168 -20.51 -16.48 -7.21
C SER A 168 -20.95 -16.06 -5.80
N ARG A 169 -20.68 -14.82 -5.43
CA ARG A 169 -20.99 -14.22 -4.12
C ARG A 169 -21.69 -12.88 -4.30
N THR A 170 -22.69 -12.63 -3.47
CA THR A 170 -23.42 -11.36 -3.49
C THR A 170 -22.85 -10.40 -2.45
N ASP A 171 -22.61 -9.15 -2.84
CA ASP A 171 -22.19 -8.11 -1.90
C ASP A 171 -23.39 -7.45 -1.17
N LYS A 172 -23.08 -6.51 -0.28
CA LYS A 172 -24.11 -5.77 0.50
C LYS A 172 -25.06 -4.91 -0.35
N HIS A 173 -24.74 -4.67 -1.62
CA HIS A 173 -25.57 -3.93 -2.57
C HIS A 173 -26.32 -4.86 -3.53
N VAL A 174 -26.37 -6.17 -3.23
CA VAL A 174 -27.04 -7.18 -4.06
C VAL A 174 -26.38 -7.34 -5.43
N ARG A 175 -25.12 -6.91 -5.58
CA ARG A 175 -24.34 -7.16 -6.80
C ARG A 175 -23.66 -8.52 -6.69
N GLU A 176 -23.78 -9.28 -7.76
CA GLU A 176 -23.17 -10.60 -7.89
C GLU A 176 -21.71 -10.47 -8.38
N HIS A 177 -20.81 -11.22 -7.74
CA HIS A 177 -19.38 -11.24 -8.01
C HIS A 177 -18.89 -12.67 -8.12
N GLU A 178 -18.33 -13.00 -9.28
CA GLU A 178 -17.67 -14.28 -9.48
C GLU A 178 -16.23 -14.20 -9.00
N ILE A 179 -15.87 -15.18 -8.18
CA ILE A 179 -14.62 -15.16 -7.43
C ILE A 179 -13.75 -16.38 -7.70
N TYR A 180 -12.45 -16.13 -7.68
CA TYR A 180 -11.42 -17.14 -7.81
C TYR A 180 -10.45 -17.04 -6.65
N VAL A 181 -9.98 -18.18 -6.16
CA VAL A 181 -9.02 -18.28 -5.06
C VAL A 181 -7.64 -18.52 -5.62
N VAL A 182 -6.65 -17.79 -5.12
CA VAL A 182 -5.25 -18.04 -5.46
C VAL A 182 -4.71 -19.16 -4.56
N GLY A 183 -4.39 -20.31 -5.13
CA GLY A 183 -3.83 -21.46 -4.43
C GLY A 183 -2.32 -21.35 -4.14
N HIS A 184 -1.81 -22.36 -3.42
CA HIS A 184 -0.38 -22.58 -3.15
C HIS A 184 0.19 -23.62 -4.12
N ASN A 185 0.25 -23.30 -5.42
CA ASN A 185 0.95 -24.17 -6.36
C ASN A 185 2.42 -23.72 -6.43
N GLU A 186 3.28 -24.34 -5.62
CA GLU A 186 4.70 -23.97 -5.51
C GLU A 186 5.44 -24.00 -6.87
N GLY A 187 5.11 -24.97 -7.73
CA GLY A 187 5.70 -25.09 -9.06
C GLY A 187 5.30 -23.95 -10.00
N ALA A 188 4.02 -23.59 -10.02
CA ALA A 188 3.53 -22.46 -10.80
C ALA A 188 4.03 -21.13 -10.21
N LEU A 189 4.11 -21.02 -8.89
CA LEU A 189 4.57 -19.84 -8.18
C LEU A 189 6.06 -19.55 -8.41
N LYS A 190 6.89 -20.60 -8.41
CA LYS A 190 8.32 -20.46 -8.71
C LYS A 190 8.54 -20.00 -10.15
N LYS A 191 7.86 -20.64 -11.11
CA LYS A 191 7.92 -20.23 -12.53
C LYS A 191 7.43 -18.80 -12.73
N ALA A 192 6.33 -18.43 -12.06
CA ALA A 192 5.81 -17.07 -12.11
C ALA A 192 6.82 -16.03 -11.59
N LYS A 193 7.49 -16.33 -10.47
CA LYS A 193 8.55 -15.47 -9.91
C LYS A 193 9.78 -15.37 -10.83
N ASP A 194 10.15 -16.47 -11.49
CA ASP A 194 11.26 -16.47 -12.44
C ASP A 194 10.91 -15.59 -13.66
N SER A 195 9.69 -15.69 -14.20
CA SER A 195 9.20 -14.79 -15.26
C SER A 195 9.20 -13.31 -14.85
N MET A 196 8.88 -13.00 -13.58
CA MET A 196 8.95 -11.63 -13.05
C MET A 196 10.39 -11.09 -13.00
N LYS A 197 11.36 -11.91 -12.60
CA LYS A 197 12.78 -11.49 -12.55
C LYS A 197 13.32 -11.17 -13.95
N ASP A 198 12.93 -11.96 -14.95
CA ASP A 198 13.29 -11.71 -16.34
C ASP A 198 12.69 -10.39 -16.85
N ARG A 199 11.45 -10.08 -16.45
CA ARG A 199 10.81 -8.77 -16.76
C ARG A 199 11.53 -7.60 -16.10
N ALA A 200 11.80 -7.68 -14.80
CA ALA A 200 12.51 -6.62 -14.06
C ALA A 200 13.90 -6.32 -14.66
N ALA A 201 14.60 -7.35 -15.15
CA ALA A 201 15.86 -7.22 -15.87
C ALA A 201 15.71 -6.57 -17.26
N THR A 202 14.60 -6.86 -17.96
CA THR A 202 14.34 -6.35 -19.31
C THR A 202 13.84 -4.89 -19.31
N THR A 203 13.05 -4.49 -18.32
CA THR A 203 12.57 -3.10 -18.17
C THR A 203 13.71 -2.12 -17.81
N SER A 204 14.78 -2.61 -17.17
CA SER A 204 15.94 -1.79 -16.79
C SER A 204 16.98 -1.58 -17.89
N THR A 205 16.89 -2.28 -19.03
CA THR A 205 17.99 -2.35 -20.02
C THR A 205 17.70 -1.70 -21.37
N ASN A 206 16.51 -1.17 -21.64
CA ASN A 206 16.19 -0.68 -22.99
C ASN A 206 15.65 0.76 -23.06
N VAL A 207 16.53 1.73 -22.81
CA VAL A 207 16.47 3.06 -23.43
C VAL A 207 17.82 3.35 -24.10
N LYS A 208 18.13 2.62 -25.17
CA LYS A 208 19.15 3.06 -26.13
C LYS A 208 18.50 3.09 -27.51
N ARG A 209 17.87 4.22 -27.85
CA ARG A 209 17.41 4.48 -29.22
C ARG A 209 18.63 4.44 -30.15
N THR A 210 18.70 3.40 -30.97
CA THR A 210 19.53 3.37 -32.17
C THR A 210 19.01 4.42 -33.15
N ALA A 211 19.76 5.52 -33.28
CA ALA A 211 19.58 6.46 -34.37
C ALA A 211 20.47 6.03 -35.55
N SER A 212 19.85 5.57 -36.63
CA SER A 212 20.48 5.49 -37.96
C SER A 212 19.77 6.49 -38.86
N ALA A 213 20.51 7.50 -39.30
CA ALA A 213 20.04 8.61 -40.12
C ALA A 213 20.03 8.27 -41.62
N THR A 214 19.04 8.78 -42.37
CA THR A 214 19.24 9.35 -43.73
C THR A 214 18.00 10.12 -44.21
N GLY A 215 18.15 11.40 -44.58
CA GLY A 215 17.19 12.14 -45.44
C GLY A 215 16.56 13.42 -44.84
N PRO A 216 16.64 14.60 -45.49
CA PRO A 216 16.31 15.89 -44.87
C PRO A 216 14.95 16.51 -45.26
N VAL A 217 14.60 17.55 -44.48
CA VAL A 217 13.64 18.67 -44.72
C VAL A 217 12.20 18.49 -44.22
N GLY A 218 11.86 19.28 -43.19
CA GLY A 218 10.49 19.53 -42.73
C GLY A 218 10.44 19.96 -41.26
N SER A 219 10.69 21.25 -40.98
CA SER A 219 10.71 21.83 -39.64
C SER A 219 9.34 21.75 -38.95
N ALA A 220 9.26 21.03 -37.85
CA ALA A 220 8.22 21.20 -36.83
C ALA A 220 8.89 21.10 -35.45
N THR A 221 9.25 22.25 -34.90
CA THR A 221 9.80 22.38 -33.55
C THR A 221 8.71 22.07 -32.53
N VAL A 222 8.70 20.85 -31.98
CA VAL A 222 8.01 20.55 -30.73
C VAL A 222 9.00 20.75 -29.60
N THR A 223 8.97 21.92 -28.96
CA THR A 223 9.73 22.20 -27.75
C THR A 223 9.13 21.41 -26.59
N LEU A 224 9.69 20.23 -26.32
CA LEU A 224 9.49 19.52 -25.06
C LEU A 224 10.48 20.08 -24.03
N THR A 225 10.01 21.03 -23.23
CA THR A 225 10.73 21.48 -22.03
C THR A 225 10.69 20.35 -21.00
N ILE A 226 11.79 19.62 -20.89
CA ILE A 226 12.07 18.69 -19.81
C ILE A 226 12.36 19.54 -18.57
N PRO A 227 11.60 19.45 -17.45
CA PRO A 227 12.08 20.01 -16.20
C PRO A 227 13.28 19.16 -15.75
N ASN A 228 14.46 19.73 -15.92
CA ASN A 228 15.70 19.31 -15.29
C ASN A 228 15.50 19.41 -13.76
N PHE A 229 15.18 18.31 -13.10
CA PHE A 229 15.28 18.23 -11.65
C PHE A 229 16.30 17.16 -11.24
N ALA A 230 17.55 17.44 -11.55
CA ALA A 230 18.67 16.99 -10.74
C ALA A 230 19.86 17.91 -10.97
N GLN A 231 20.51 18.25 -9.85
CA GLN A 231 21.82 18.89 -9.72
C GLN A 231 21.85 20.41 -9.66
N ASP A 232 21.60 20.92 -8.45
CA ASP A 232 22.36 22.06 -7.98
C ASP A 232 22.89 21.79 -6.56
N LYS A 233 24.09 21.19 -6.48
CA LYS A 233 24.77 20.87 -5.21
C LYS A 233 25.12 22.13 -4.38
N LYS A 234 24.90 23.34 -4.92
CA LYS A 234 25.15 24.61 -4.23
C LYS A 234 23.95 25.17 -3.45
N LYS A 235 22.75 24.60 -3.57
CA LYS A 235 21.58 25.01 -2.76
C LYS A 235 21.29 24.12 -1.55
N LEU A 236 21.90 22.93 -1.48
CA LEU A 236 21.79 22.04 -0.32
C LEU A 236 22.58 22.56 0.89
N THR A 237 23.67 23.29 0.68
CA THR A 237 24.44 23.94 1.76
C THR A 237 23.72 25.15 2.36
N VAL A 238 22.87 25.84 1.59
CA VAL A 238 22.09 26.99 2.10
C VAL A 238 20.92 26.50 2.96
N VAL A 239 20.23 25.42 2.58
CA VAL A 239 19.13 24.86 3.38
C VAL A 239 19.64 24.16 4.65
N ALA A 240 20.78 23.46 4.58
CA ALA A 240 21.42 22.88 5.77
C ALA A 240 21.96 23.96 6.74
N GLY A 241 22.49 25.07 6.22
CA GLY A 241 22.94 26.20 7.04
C GLY A 241 21.80 26.95 7.74
N VAL A 242 20.66 27.12 7.07
CA VAL A 242 19.46 27.74 7.66
C VAL A 242 18.85 26.83 8.73
N LEU A 243 18.78 25.52 8.50
CA LEU A 243 18.26 24.57 9.50
C LEU A 243 19.18 24.46 10.73
N ALA A 244 20.50 24.46 10.54
CA ALA A 244 21.47 24.48 11.65
C ALA A 244 21.41 25.79 12.45
N GLY A 245 21.21 26.93 11.78
CA GLY A 245 21.00 28.23 12.44
C GLY A 245 19.72 28.27 13.27
N VAL A 246 18.62 27.72 12.75
CA VAL A 246 17.33 27.65 13.47
C VAL A 246 17.43 26.72 14.68
N VAL A 247 18.12 25.57 14.56
CA VAL A 247 18.34 24.65 15.69
C VAL A 247 19.25 25.27 16.75
N ALA A 248 20.26 26.05 16.37
CA ALA A 248 21.12 26.76 17.31
C ALA A 248 20.36 27.88 18.07
N VAL A 249 19.49 28.63 17.37
CA VAL A 249 18.66 29.68 17.99
C VAL A 249 17.58 29.08 18.91
N LEU A 250 16.95 27.96 18.51
CA LEU A 250 16.01 27.23 19.36
C LEU A 250 16.71 26.60 20.57
N GLY A 251 17.91 26.03 20.39
CA GLY A 251 18.73 25.52 21.49
C GLY A 251 19.10 26.62 22.49
N TYR A 252 19.49 27.79 22.00
CA TYR A 252 19.80 28.96 22.85
C TYR A 252 18.56 29.49 23.58
N LEU A 253 17.40 29.55 22.92
CA LEU A 253 16.13 29.95 23.53
C LEU A 253 15.65 28.94 24.60
N VAL A 254 15.86 27.64 24.39
CA VAL A 254 15.50 26.61 25.39
C VAL A 254 16.45 26.65 26.59
N VAL A 255 17.74 26.93 26.39
CA VAL A 255 18.71 27.08 27.49
C VAL A 255 18.45 28.36 28.29
N THR A 256 17.98 29.43 27.67
CA THR A 256 17.66 30.69 28.36
C THR A 256 16.28 30.72 29.03
N LYS A 257 15.38 29.79 28.70
CA LYS A 257 14.03 29.71 29.30
C LYS A 257 13.90 28.80 30.53
N LYS A 258 15.00 28.18 31.00
CA LYS A 258 14.98 27.34 32.21
C LYS A 258 15.24 28.18 33.45
N GLY A 259 14.25 28.99 33.82
CA GLY A 259 14.33 29.90 34.95
C GLY A 259 12.96 30.36 35.45
N GLU A 260 11.98 29.47 35.56
CA GLU A 260 10.80 29.75 36.39
C GLU A 260 10.19 28.46 36.92
N ALA A 261 10.14 28.35 38.25
CA ALA A 261 9.54 27.22 38.96
C ALA A 261 8.01 27.34 38.95
N PRO A 262 7.25 26.23 38.83
CA PRO A 262 5.79 26.29 38.88
C PRO A 262 5.30 26.59 40.31
N PRO A 263 4.20 27.36 40.48
CA PRO A 263 3.61 27.61 41.79
C PRO A 263 2.95 26.36 42.36
N ALA A 264 3.04 26.21 43.69
CA ALA A 264 2.46 25.11 44.45
C ALA A 264 0.92 25.08 44.34
N VAL A 265 0.37 23.91 44.01
CA VAL A 265 -1.07 23.65 44.04
C VAL A 265 -1.49 23.47 45.49
N ALA A 266 -2.30 24.40 45.99
CA ALA A 266 -2.93 24.32 47.31
C ALA A 266 -3.93 23.15 47.34
N ALA A 267 -3.80 22.31 48.37
CA ALA A 267 -4.72 21.22 48.66
C ALA A 267 -6.11 21.78 48.99
N LEU A 268 -7.12 21.42 48.19
CA LEU A 268 -8.52 21.58 48.57
C LEU A 268 -8.92 20.41 49.47
N THR A 269 -9.28 20.77 50.70
CA THR A 269 -9.87 19.96 51.76
C THR A 269 -11.20 19.34 51.32
N ALA A 270 -11.41 18.08 51.71
CA ALA A 270 -12.65 17.32 51.51
C ALA A 270 -13.83 17.95 52.28
N PRO A 271 -15.07 17.88 51.76
CA PRO A 271 -16.26 18.25 52.53
C PRO A 271 -16.71 17.10 53.45
N ASP A 272 -17.10 17.49 54.67
CA ASP A 272 -17.60 16.67 55.76
C ASP A 272 -18.77 15.74 55.40
N THR A 273 -18.72 14.54 55.95
CA THR A 273 -19.83 13.58 55.98
C THR A 273 -20.77 13.93 57.14
N PRO A 274 -22.09 14.10 56.93
CA PRO A 274 -23.01 14.23 58.06
C PRO A 274 -23.26 12.85 58.69
N GLN A 275 -23.05 12.78 60.00
CA GLN A 275 -23.50 11.68 60.85
C GLN A 275 -25.04 11.59 60.82
N SER A 276 -25.55 10.38 60.59
CA SER A 276 -26.94 10.02 60.91
C SER A 276 -26.94 9.29 62.24
N THR A 277 -27.54 9.92 63.25
CA THR A 277 -28.00 9.30 64.50
C THR A 277 -29.51 9.34 64.50
N THR A 278 -30.10 8.18 64.85
CA THR A 278 -31.52 7.86 65.17
C THR A 278 -32.53 7.93 64.05
#